data_AF-M4EYL4-F1
#
_entry.id   AF-M4EYL4-F1
#
_cell.length_a   1.000
_cell.length_b   1.000
_cell.length_c   1.000
_cell.angle_alpha   90.00
_cell.angle_beta   90.00
_cell.angle_gamma   90.00
#
_symmetry.space_group_name_H-M   'P 1'
#
loop_
_entity.id
_entity.type
_entity.pdbx_description
1 polymer ?
#
loop_
_entity_poly.entity_id
_entity_poly.type
_entity_poly.pdbx_seq_one_letter_code
_entity_poly.pdbx_strand_id
1 'polypeptide(L)'
;MSILVPEKAIREAREKLREVMMQYVSGVDPSESDARKERRRYAEENEETEGVIMNMALAATVSAEEARKASEGQTSAERIPALARLGASPDQEPTPEADPARISVKKRLGRPPLN
;
A
#
# COMPACT_ATOMS: atom_id res chain seq x y z
N MET A 1 23.43 -16.12 -10.07
CA MET A 1 23.77 -14.68 -9.94
C MET A 1 23.74 -14.34 -8.47
N SER A 2 24.87 -14.01 -7.86
CA SER A 2 24.91 -13.51 -6.49
C SER A 2 24.59 -12.02 -6.53
N ILE A 3 23.51 -11.59 -5.87
CA ILE A 3 23.14 -10.17 -5.78
C ILE A 3 24.14 -9.52 -4.82
N LEU A 4 24.92 -8.57 -5.34
CA LEU A 4 25.83 -7.77 -4.52
C LEU A 4 25.00 -6.76 -3.74
N VAL A 5 24.95 -6.89 -2.42
CA VAL A 5 24.26 -5.93 -1.55
C VAL A 5 25.16 -4.71 -1.34
N PRO A 6 24.72 -3.49 -1.70
CA PRO A 6 25.49 -2.28 -1.44
C PRO A 6 25.61 -2.02 0.07
N GLU A 7 26.78 -1.58 0.54
CA GLU A 7 27.01 -1.24 1.95
C GLU A 7 26.03 -0.19 2.49
N LYS A 8 25.59 0.73 1.62
CA LYS A 8 24.57 1.72 1.96
C LYS A 8 23.26 1.05 2.37
N ALA A 9 22.82 0.02 1.64
CA ALA A 9 21.59 -0.71 1.94
C ALA A 9 21.71 -1.48 3.26
N ILE A 10 22.89 -2.05 3.55
CA ILE A 10 23.17 -2.73 4.84
C ILE A 10 23.07 -1.73 6.00
N ARG A 11 23.65 -0.54 5.85
CA ARG A 11 23.60 0.52 6.86
C ARG A 11 22.17 0.99 7.13
N GLU A 12 21.42 1.29 6.07
CA GLU A 12 20.01 1.69 6.18
C GLU A 12 19.16 0.57 6.82
N ALA A 13 19.40 -0.69 6.46
CA ALA A 13 18.74 -1.84 7.08
C ALA A 13 19.04 -1.94 8.57
N ARG A 14 20.29 -1.73 8.99
CA ARG A 14 20.70 -1.74 10.40
C ARG A 14 20.02 -0.62 11.21
N GLU A 15 20.00 0.60 10.67
CA GLU A 15 19.31 1.73 11.31
C GLU A 15 17.80 1.46 11.46
N LYS A 16 17.18 0.95 10.40
CA LYS A 16 15.75 0.63 10.40
C LYS A 16 15.41 -0.49 11.37
N LEU A 17 16.23 -1.55 11.42
CA LEU A 17 16.04 -2.62 12.40
C LEU A 17 16.13 -2.07 13.84
N ARG A 18 17.10 -1.18 14.11
CA ARG A 18 17.24 -0.54 15.42
C ARG A 18 16.01 0.27 15.81
N GLU A 19 15.45 1.05 14.88
CA GLU A 19 14.23 1.83 15.10
C GLU A 19 13.04 0.91 15.43
N VAL A 20 12.81 -0.13 14.63
CA VAL A 20 11.73 -1.09 14.85
C VAL A 20 11.91 -1.82 16.19
N MET A 21 13.14 -2.21 16.53
CA MET A 21 13.42 -2.88 17.81
C MET A 21 13.24 -1.95 19.02
N MET A 22 13.46 -0.63 18.86
CA MET A 22 13.19 0.35 19.90
C MET A 22 11.69 0.44 20.18
N GLN A 23 10.87 0.51 19.14
CA GLN A 23 9.41 0.54 19.25
C GLN A 23 8.85 -0.78 19.79
N TYR A 24 9.41 -1.90 19.36
CA TYR A 24 9.03 -3.22 19.85
C TYR A 24 9.22 -3.32 21.37
N VAL A 25 10.35 -2.82 21.88
CA VAL A 25 10.65 -2.86 23.32
C VAL A 25 9.85 -1.84 24.15
N SER A 26 9.42 -0.72 23.57
CA SER A 26 8.70 0.34 24.29
C SER A 26 7.22 0.04 24.55
N GLY A 27 6.88 -1.22 24.89
CA GLY A 27 5.52 -1.62 25.22
C GLY A 27 4.98 -0.93 26.49
N VAL A 28 3.65 -0.81 26.60
CA VAL A 28 2.98 -0.15 27.72
C VAL A 28 3.10 -0.95 29.03
N ASP A 29 3.09 -2.29 28.93
CA ASP A 29 3.25 -3.18 30.08
C ASP A 29 4.75 -3.33 30.42
N PRO A 30 5.18 -2.98 31.65
CA PRO A 30 6.57 -3.11 32.07
C PRO A 30 7.11 -4.55 31.99
N SER A 31 6.32 -5.55 32.41
CA SER A 31 6.73 -6.95 32.41
C SER A 31 6.92 -7.46 30.99
N GLU A 32 6.01 -7.06 30.09
CA GLU A 32 6.09 -7.42 28.68
C GLU A 32 7.28 -6.72 27.99
N SER A 33 7.51 -5.43 28.27
CA SER A 33 8.67 -4.68 27.80
C SER A 33 9.98 -5.37 28.18
N ASP A 34 10.10 -5.81 29.43
CA ASP A 34 11.32 -6.48 29.91
C ASP A 34 11.52 -7.85 29.26
N ALA A 35 10.45 -8.63 29.09
CA ALA A 35 10.52 -9.87 28.31
C ALA A 35 10.97 -9.65 26.86
N ARG A 36 10.52 -8.55 26.22
CA ARG A 36 10.96 -8.19 24.86
C ARG A 36 12.42 -7.75 24.81
N LYS A 37 12.90 -6.99 25.80
CA LYS A 37 14.33 -6.63 25.92
C LYS A 37 15.20 -7.86 26.00
N GLU A 38 14.78 -8.83 26.81
CA GLU A 38 15.54 -10.07 26.99
C GLU A 38 15.58 -10.89 25.69
N ARG A 39 14.45 -11.02 24.98
CA ARG A 39 14.45 -11.66 23.65
C ARG A 39 15.35 -10.94 22.66
N ARG A 40 15.35 -9.61 22.64
CA ARG A 40 16.23 -8.82 21.77
C ARG A 40 17.70 -9.08 22.09
N ARG A 41 18.05 -9.06 23.38
CA ARG A 41 19.41 -9.37 23.85
C ARG A 41 19.85 -10.76 23.44
N TYR A 42 18.97 -11.77 23.59
CA TYR A 42 19.26 -13.13 23.16
C TYR A 42 19.50 -13.22 21.65
N ALA A 43 18.69 -12.56 20.83
CA ALA A 43 18.89 -12.52 19.38
C ALA A 43 20.21 -11.85 18.97
N GLU A 44 20.63 -10.80 19.70
CA GLU A 44 21.93 -10.14 19.50
C GLU A 44 23.10 -11.08 19.88
N GLU A 45 23.00 -11.79 21.01
CA GLU A 45 24.02 -12.74 21.47
C GLU A 45 24.16 -13.95 20.52
N ASN A 46 23.10 -14.32 19.81
CA ASN A 46 23.09 -15.41 18.83
C ASN A 46 23.34 -14.94 17.38
N GLU A 47 23.73 -13.68 17.17
CA GLU A 47 24.02 -13.09 15.85
C GLU A 47 22.84 -13.12 14.84
N GLU A 48 21.62 -13.38 15.31
CA GLU A 48 20.42 -13.47 14.46
C GLU A 48 20.08 -12.12 13.82
N THR A 49 20.46 -11.03 14.48
CA THR A 49 20.24 -9.66 14.02
C THR A 49 20.95 -9.35 12.71
N GLU A 50 22.16 -9.86 12.49
CA GLU A 50 22.91 -9.63 11.26
C GLU A 50 22.28 -10.37 10.07
N GLY A 51 21.73 -11.57 10.29
CA GLY A 51 20.94 -12.27 9.28
C GLY A 51 19.70 -11.48 8.84
N VAL A 52 19.00 -10.87 9.81
CA VAL A 52 17.84 -10.00 9.52
C VAL A 52 18.28 -8.75 8.74
N ILE A 53 19.38 -8.11 9.13
CA ILE A 53 19.93 -6.94 8.42
C ILE A 53 20.23 -7.28 6.96
N MET A 54 20.89 -8.41 6.70
CA MET A 54 21.21 -8.84 5.33
C MET A 54 19.96 -9.11 4.51
N ASN A 55 18.96 -9.79 5.09
CA ASN A 55 17.68 -10.04 4.42
C ASN A 55 16.94 -8.74 4.11
N MET A 56 16.92 -7.78 5.04
CA MET A 56 16.31 -6.46 4.83
C MET A 56 17.03 -5.68 3.73
N ALA A 57 18.37 -5.70 3.73
CA ALA A 57 19.17 -5.02 2.72
C ALA A 57 18.97 -5.66 1.33
N LEU A 58 18.94 -6.99 1.25
CA LEU A 58 18.61 -7.72 0.01
C LEU A 58 17.22 -7.33 -0.50
N ALA A 59 16.19 -7.37 0.35
CA ALA A 59 14.84 -7.00 -0.03
C ALA A 59 14.76 -5.55 -0.55
N ALA A 60 15.48 -4.62 0.10
CA ALA A 60 15.55 -3.23 -0.36
C ALA A 60 16.22 -3.10 -1.74
N THR A 61 17.28 -3.86 -2.00
CA THR A 61 17.95 -3.84 -3.32
C THR A 61 17.06 -4.38 -4.43
N VAL A 62 16.39 -5.51 -4.19
CA VAL A 62 15.47 -6.12 -5.17
C VAL A 62 14.31 -5.17 -5.47
N SER A 63 13.69 -4.60 -4.43
CA SER A 63 12.60 -3.64 -4.60
C SER A 63 13.04 -2.39 -5.38
N ALA A 64 14.26 -1.90 -5.17
CA ALA A 64 14.82 -0.79 -5.93
C ALA A 64 15.04 -1.14 -7.41
N GLU A 65 15.50 -2.36 -7.73
CA GLU A 65 15.62 -2.84 -9.11
C GLU A 65 14.27 -3.00 -9.80
N GLU A 66 13.27 -3.55 -9.10
CA GLU A 66 11.90 -3.67 -9.59
C GLU A 66 11.29 -2.30 -9.89
N ALA A 67 11.49 -1.32 -8.99
CA ALA A 67 11.03 0.06 -9.20
C ALA A 67 11.69 0.70 -10.43
N ARG A 68 12.99 0.45 -10.67
CA ARG A 68 13.69 0.91 -11.88
C ARG A 68 13.12 0.27 -13.15
N LYS A 69 12.93 -1.05 -13.17
CA LYS A 69 12.32 -1.77 -14.29
C LYS A 69 10.89 -1.29 -14.58
N ALA A 70 10.11 -1.01 -13.54
CA ALA A 70 8.77 -0.45 -13.69
C ALA A 70 8.80 0.96 -14.32
N SER A 71 9.80 1.78 -14.00
CA SER A 71 9.97 3.12 -14.59
C SER A 71 10.43 3.07 -16.05
N GLU A 72 11.27 2.10 -16.41
CA GLU A 72 11.77 1.93 -17.79
C GLU A 72 10.71 1.33 -18.73
N GLY A 73 9.74 0.59 -18.20
CA GLY A 73 8.62 0.01 -18.97
C GLY A 73 7.42 0.95 -19.18
N GLN A 74 7.32 2.06 -18.45
CA GLN A 74 6.25 3.04 -18.61
C GLN A 74 6.56 4.04 -19.73
N THR A 75 6.63 3.56 -20.97
CA THR A 75 6.19 4.44 -22.06
C THR A 75 4.70 4.65 -21.81
N SER A 76 4.29 5.89 -21.54
CA SER A 76 2.88 6.19 -21.30
C SER A 76 2.09 5.69 -22.50
N ALA A 77 1.30 4.63 -22.33
CA ALA A 77 0.35 4.21 -23.35
C ALA A 77 -0.42 5.45 -23.79
N GLU A 78 -0.43 5.70 -25.11
CA GLU A 78 -1.02 6.89 -25.70
C GLU A 78 -2.43 7.08 -25.15
N ARG A 79 -2.63 8.14 -24.35
CA ARG A 79 -3.93 8.35 -23.70
C ARG A 79 -4.93 8.73 -24.78
N ILE A 80 -5.96 7.91 -24.95
CA ILE A 80 -7.12 8.27 -25.77
C ILE A 80 -7.68 9.61 -25.24
N PRO A 81 -7.78 10.66 -26.06
CA PRO A 81 -8.31 11.96 -25.65
C PRO A 81 -9.70 11.83 -25.04
N ALA A 82 -9.99 12.64 -24.01
CA ALA A 82 -11.28 12.59 -23.31
C ALA A 82 -12.48 12.74 -24.26
N LEU A 83 -12.32 13.53 -25.31
CA LEU A 83 -13.34 13.75 -26.34
C LEU A 83 -13.68 12.48 -27.13
N ALA A 84 -12.72 11.57 -27.33
CA ALA A 84 -12.94 10.31 -28.02
C ALA A 84 -13.55 9.22 -27.12
N ARG A 85 -13.64 9.46 -25.79
CA ARG A 85 -14.29 8.56 -24.82
C ARG A 85 -15.77 8.86 -24.67
N LEU A 86 -16.15 10.12 -24.88
CA LEU A 86 -17.53 10.55 -24.95
C LEU A 86 -18.05 10.14 -26.33
N GLY A 87 -18.70 8.98 -26.43
CA GLY A 87 -19.47 8.64 -27.62
C GLY A 87 -20.42 9.80 -28.00
N ALA A 88 -20.81 9.87 -29.28
CA ALA A 88 -21.59 10.97 -29.84
C ALA A 88 -22.67 11.49 -28.87
N SER A 89 -22.60 12.78 -28.55
CA SER A 89 -23.56 13.46 -27.67
C SER A 89 -24.99 13.25 -28.19
N PRO A 90 -25.95 12.84 -27.34
CA PRO A 90 -27.33 12.71 -27.74
C PRO A 90 -27.99 14.10 -27.75
N ASP A 91 -27.61 14.94 -28.70
CA ASP A 91 -28.37 16.16 -29.03
C ASP A 91 -28.99 15.99 -30.42
N GLN A 92 -30.04 15.18 -30.46
CA GLN A 92 -31.11 15.28 -31.44
C GLN A 92 -32.43 14.85 -30.75
N GLU A 93 -33.14 15.83 -30.19
CA GLU A 93 -34.56 15.77 -29.83
C GLU A 93 -35.48 15.64 -31.08
N PRO A 94 -36.82 15.44 -31.00
CA PRO A 94 -37.72 15.24 -29.84
C PRO A 94 -38.76 14.09 -30.00
N THR A 95 -39.27 13.51 -28.90
CA THR A 95 -40.68 12.99 -28.88
C THR A 95 -41.17 12.78 -27.44
N PRO A 96 -42.37 13.25 -27.05
CA PRO A 96 -42.94 13.03 -25.73
C PRO A 96 -43.74 11.74 -25.74
N GLU A 97 -43.08 10.61 -25.49
CA GLU A 97 -43.80 9.37 -25.15
C GLU A 97 -43.38 8.91 -23.76
N ALA A 98 -44.38 8.95 -22.87
CA ALA A 98 -44.27 8.67 -21.47
C ALA A 98 -43.82 7.23 -21.24
N ASP A 99 -42.61 7.08 -20.73
CA ASP A 99 -42.11 5.81 -20.19
C ASP A 99 -42.56 5.71 -18.71
N PRO A 100 -43.53 4.85 -18.34
CA PRO A 100 -44.15 4.88 -17.01
C PRO A 100 -43.26 4.33 -15.88
N ALA A 101 -42.01 3.97 -16.17
CA ALA A 101 -41.11 3.31 -15.21
C ALA A 101 -40.39 4.27 -14.25
N ARG A 102 -40.37 5.59 -14.49
CA ARG A 102 -39.73 6.54 -13.58
C ARG A 102 -40.68 6.95 -12.45
N ILE A 103 -40.61 6.22 -11.34
CA ILE A 103 -41.32 6.56 -10.11
C ILE A 103 -40.82 7.94 -9.61
N SER A 104 -41.72 8.91 -9.54
CA SER A 104 -41.44 10.24 -8.99
C SER A 104 -40.80 10.14 -7.60
N VAL A 105 -39.75 10.94 -7.35
CA VAL A 105 -38.96 10.95 -6.11
C VAL A 105 -39.85 11.08 -4.86
N LYS A 106 -40.96 11.80 -4.95
CA LYS A 106 -41.93 11.99 -3.85
C LYS A 106 -42.59 10.69 -3.38
N LYS A 107 -42.63 9.65 -4.22
CA LYS A 107 -43.19 8.32 -3.90
C LYS A 107 -42.15 7.31 -3.37
N ARG A 108 -40.86 7.68 -3.30
CA ARG A 108 -39.78 6.77 -2.84
C ARG A 108 -39.54 6.78 -1.34
N LEU A 109 -40.11 7.75 -0.61
CA LEU A 109 -39.97 7.80 0.85
C LEU A 109 -41.04 6.91 1.48
N GLY A 110 -40.65 5.68 1.82
CA GLY A 110 -41.50 4.73 2.54
C GLY A 110 -42.01 5.29 3.88
N ARG A 111 -43.07 4.68 4.42
CA ARG A 111 -43.66 5.08 5.70
C ARG A 111 -42.64 4.85 6.83
N PRO A 112 -42.37 5.82 7.70
CA PRO A 112 -41.48 5.61 8.84
C PRO A 112 -42.11 4.57 9.80
N PRO A 113 -41.27 3.80 10.52
CA PRO A 113 -41.77 2.79 11.46
C PRO A 113 -42.62 3.45 12.54
N LEU A 114 -43.73 2.82 12.89
CA LEU A 114 -44.55 3.22 14.03
C LEU A 114 -43.92 2.63 15.28
N ASN A 115 -43.77 3.47 16.32
CA ASN A 115 -43.29 3.07 17.64
C ASN A 115 -44.16 1.98 18.28
#